data_AF-A0A933NE65-F1
#
_entry.id   AF-A0A933NE65-F1
#
_cell.length_a   1.000
_cell.length_b   1.000
_cell.length_c   1.000
_cell.angle_alpha   90.00
_cell.angle_beta   90.00
_cell.angle_gamma   90.00
#
_symmetry.space_group_name_H-M   'P 1'
#
loop_
_entity.id
_entity.type
_entity.pdbx_description
1 polymer ?
#
loop_
_entity_poly.entity_id
_entity_poly.type
_entity_poly.pdbx_seq_one_letter_code
_entity_poly.pdbx_strand_id
1 'polypeptide(L)'
;MPDNQPQNNNLNSLRQPPEYVQDAMCSLESAEINGKIAEKYQREEKEIPLMVNVIARTILKEISLMDFPRALKGALNLDIETTKAMSLDIAIRRFLPLKQHLAGVEDLIRKLGGEVPSYVPLSGASADAKASVDKSEGRPSFAPPPPPPPPSFLRKDLRTALKDKKETEEQLITSHPIKIEGFDGLVRPSLKNWLSDYIRREGVGPHSLITLTNYLYNSVNGKTLNPKEKKILGKILQSYDENTRLPISEKTGLIVLEEIEQETTNASSAPPTPLTPQSLSAAVAEQPRQQHPEQHPLPPIPPAAGQNRYYSEHYLEPLAANENPIEKPLADQISPLAQSSLRPPAPKTAGFKTSSFSTPVLPPVPSQNQSADWRVPPAGPENRPPQAVRQRDYLEPVDDLESVKPPARPEPRLEGNIIDLKNFRES
;
A
#
# COMPACT_ATOMS: atom_id res chain seq x y z
N MET A 1 -46.33 -23.16 -5.80
CA MET A 1 -46.15 -22.51 -4.48
C MET A 1 -44.69 -22.09 -4.40
N PRO A 2 -44.33 -20.82 -4.65
CA PRO A 2 -42.95 -20.40 -4.52
C PRO A 2 -42.61 -20.15 -3.05
N ASP A 3 -41.56 -20.81 -2.56
CA ASP A 3 -40.99 -20.64 -1.24
C ASP A 3 -40.47 -19.20 -1.08
N ASN A 4 -41.23 -18.41 -0.33
CA ASN A 4 -40.89 -17.05 0.05
C ASN A 4 -40.02 -17.13 1.32
N GLN A 5 -38.72 -17.47 1.15
CA GLN A 5 -37.77 -17.34 2.25
C GLN A 5 -37.51 -15.86 2.55
N PRO A 6 -37.69 -15.40 3.80
CA PRO A 6 -37.42 -14.02 4.17
C PRO A 6 -35.92 -13.74 4.04
N GLN A 7 -35.55 -12.90 3.07
CA GLN A 7 -34.22 -12.32 2.99
C GLN A 7 -34.00 -11.44 4.23
N ASN A 8 -33.18 -11.95 5.15
CA ASN A 8 -32.69 -11.23 6.32
C ASN A 8 -31.81 -10.04 5.88
N ASN A 9 -32.43 -8.90 5.57
CA ASN A 9 -31.78 -7.64 5.25
C ASN A 9 -31.19 -6.90 6.48
N ASN A 10 -30.75 -7.65 7.50
CA ASN A 10 -30.22 -7.11 8.76
C ASN A 10 -28.67 -7.05 8.78
N LEU A 11 -28.04 -6.96 7.60
CA LEU A 11 -26.58 -6.79 7.45
C LEU A 11 -26.12 -5.33 7.55
N ASN A 12 -27.04 -4.36 7.61
CA ASN A 12 -26.73 -2.92 7.55
C ASN A 12 -26.50 -2.24 8.92
N SER A 13 -26.30 -3.02 9.98
CA SER A 13 -25.77 -2.51 11.24
C SER A 13 -24.53 -3.30 11.63
N LEU A 14 -23.57 -3.39 10.70
CA LEU A 14 -22.16 -3.58 11.06
C LEU A 14 -21.81 -2.43 12.01
N ARG A 15 -22.04 -2.66 13.31
CA ARG A 15 -21.66 -1.74 14.37
C ARG A 15 -20.19 -1.45 14.13
N GLN A 16 -19.88 -0.21 13.77
CA GLN A 16 -18.50 0.22 13.70
C GLN A 16 -17.83 -0.21 15.00
N PRO A 17 -16.73 -0.98 14.93
CA PRO A 17 -16.09 -1.45 16.14
C PRO A 17 -15.58 -0.23 16.92
N PRO A 18 -15.41 -0.33 18.25
CA PRO A 18 -14.86 0.77 19.04
C PRO A 18 -13.55 1.31 18.45
N GLU A 19 -13.27 2.60 18.64
CA GLU A 19 -12.08 3.28 18.07
C GLU A 19 -10.78 2.53 18.38
N TYR A 20 -10.58 2.07 19.63
CA TYR A 20 -9.41 1.29 20.03
C TYR A 20 -9.26 -0.03 19.26
N VAL A 21 -10.36 -0.64 18.81
CA VAL A 21 -10.35 -1.85 17.98
C VAL A 21 -10.01 -1.50 16.53
N GLN A 22 -10.51 -0.38 16.01
CA GLN A 22 -10.16 0.11 14.68
C GLN A 22 -8.67 0.42 14.60
N ASP A 23 -8.14 1.16 15.58
CA ASP A 23 -6.72 1.47 15.69
C ASP A 23 -5.88 0.18 15.75
N ALA A 24 -6.27 -0.77 16.60
CA ALA A 24 -5.60 -2.07 16.71
C ALA A 24 -5.78 -2.99 15.48
N MET A 25 -6.71 -2.71 14.56
CA MET A 25 -6.82 -3.43 13.29
C MET A 25 -5.98 -2.77 12.21
N CYS A 26 -5.95 -1.43 12.18
CA CYS A 26 -5.29 -0.62 11.14
C CYS A 26 -3.85 -0.21 11.49
N SER A 27 -3.36 -0.48 12.70
CA SER A 27 -2.02 -0.08 13.12
C SER A 27 -0.91 -0.77 12.32
N LEU A 28 0.22 -0.07 12.15
CA LEU A 28 1.42 -0.62 11.53
C LEU A 28 1.92 -1.87 12.27
N GLU A 29 1.86 -1.86 13.61
CA GLU A 29 2.20 -3.00 14.46
C GLU A 29 1.35 -4.24 14.11
N SER A 30 0.08 -4.05 13.75
CA SER A 30 -0.80 -5.14 13.33
C SER A 30 -0.34 -5.79 12.03
N ALA A 31 0.04 -4.97 11.05
CA ALA A 31 0.60 -5.46 9.79
C ALA A 31 1.91 -6.21 10.02
N GLU A 32 2.80 -5.69 10.89
CA GLU A 32 4.04 -6.37 11.25
C GLU A 32 3.82 -7.71 11.96
N ILE A 33 2.87 -7.77 12.90
CA ILE A 33 2.54 -9.03 13.59
C ILE A 33 2.02 -10.06 12.59
N ASN A 34 1.14 -9.66 11.68
CA ASN A 34 0.63 -10.54 10.63
C ASN A 34 1.77 -11.04 9.72
N GLY A 35 2.69 -10.16 9.32
CA GLY A 35 3.87 -10.52 8.54
C GLY A 35 4.78 -11.53 9.26
N LYS A 36 5.09 -11.28 10.54
CA LYS A 36 5.91 -12.17 11.38
C LYS A 36 5.26 -13.55 11.57
N ILE A 37 3.94 -13.61 11.73
CA ILE A 37 3.21 -14.88 11.83
C ILE A 37 3.25 -15.62 10.49
N ALA A 38 2.96 -14.93 9.38
CA ALA A 38 3.02 -15.52 8.04
C ALA A 38 4.41 -16.10 7.72
N GLU A 39 5.47 -15.34 8.01
CA GLU A 39 6.87 -15.77 7.84
C GLU A 39 7.20 -17.00 8.70
N LYS A 40 6.82 -16.98 9.99
CA LYS A 40 7.06 -18.09 10.92
C LYS A 40 6.46 -19.41 10.43
N TYR A 41 5.29 -19.36 9.79
CA TYR A 41 4.59 -20.53 9.26
C TYR A 41 4.81 -20.75 7.75
N GLN A 42 5.78 -20.04 7.14
CA GLN A 42 6.14 -20.15 5.72
C GLN A 42 4.94 -20.00 4.78
N ARG A 43 4.06 -19.03 5.06
CA ARG A 43 2.90 -18.74 4.23
C ARG A 43 3.31 -17.98 2.98
N GLU A 44 2.69 -18.32 1.85
CA GLU A 44 2.93 -17.60 0.60
C GLU A 44 2.28 -16.19 0.66
N GLU A 45 2.82 -15.23 -0.10
CA GLU A 45 2.30 -13.86 -0.14
C GLU A 45 0.80 -13.81 -0.50
N LYS A 46 0.33 -14.74 -1.34
CA LYS A 46 -1.09 -14.86 -1.73
C LYS A 46 -2.01 -15.33 -0.59
N GLU A 47 -1.45 -15.98 0.43
CA GLU A 47 -2.19 -16.53 1.57
C GLU A 47 -2.35 -15.51 2.71
N ILE A 48 -1.46 -14.51 2.78
CA ILE A 48 -1.48 -13.48 3.82
C ILE A 48 -2.83 -12.72 3.85
N PRO A 49 -3.40 -12.25 2.71
CA PRO A 49 -4.70 -11.60 2.72
C PRO A 49 -5.83 -12.50 3.23
N LEU A 50 -5.78 -13.81 2.97
CA LEU A 50 -6.79 -14.77 3.45
C LEU A 50 -6.71 -14.94 4.97
N MET A 51 -5.50 -15.07 5.51
CA MET A 51 -5.27 -15.08 6.95
C MET A 51 -5.81 -13.81 7.61
N VAL A 52 -5.42 -12.63 7.09
CA VAL A 52 -5.84 -11.33 7.62
C VAL A 52 -7.36 -11.17 7.57
N ASN A 53 -8.01 -11.65 6.51
CA ASN A 53 -9.46 -11.63 6.40
C ASN A 53 -10.13 -12.47 7.50
N VAL A 54 -9.67 -13.70 7.76
CA VAL A 54 -10.22 -14.53 8.84
C VAL A 54 -10.04 -13.87 10.22
N ILE A 55 -8.87 -13.24 10.45
CA ILE A 55 -8.60 -12.47 11.68
C ILE A 55 -9.59 -11.30 11.81
N ALA A 56 -9.75 -10.50 10.75
CA ALA A 56 -10.64 -9.33 10.74
C ALA A 56 -12.10 -9.74 11.01
N ARG A 57 -12.59 -10.79 10.33
CA ARG A 57 -13.95 -11.32 10.53
C ARG A 57 -14.18 -11.82 11.95
N THR A 58 -13.14 -12.36 12.60
CA THR A 58 -13.21 -12.76 14.01
C THR A 58 -13.28 -11.55 14.94
N ILE A 59 -12.46 -10.51 14.69
CA ILE A 59 -12.49 -9.26 15.47
C ILE A 59 -13.83 -8.52 15.31
N LEU A 60 -14.40 -8.53 14.11
CA LEU A 60 -15.71 -7.97 13.80
C LEU A 60 -16.88 -8.85 14.27
N LYS A 61 -16.60 -9.99 14.91
CA LYS A 61 -17.59 -10.95 15.44
C LYS A 61 -18.50 -11.55 14.35
N GLU A 62 -18.06 -11.58 13.10
CA GLU A 62 -18.72 -12.31 12.02
C GLU A 62 -18.47 -13.82 12.14
N ILE A 63 -17.31 -14.19 12.70
CA ILE A 63 -16.95 -15.57 13.02
C ILE A 63 -16.82 -15.66 14.54
N SER A 64 -17.40 -16.71 15.13
CA SER A 64 -17.22 -17.01 16.55
C SER A 64 -15.75 -17.23 16.86
N LEU A 65 -15.26 -16.66 17.97
CA LEU A 65 -13.87 -16.82 18.40
C LEU A 65 -13.46 -18.30 18.56
N MET A 66 -14.39 -19.17 18.92
CA MET A 66 -14.12 -20.61 19.05
C MET A 66 -14.07 -21.35 17.71
N ASP A 67 -14.70 -20.80 16.66
CA ASP A 67 -14.67 -21.36 15.30
C ASP A 67 -13.47 -20.84 14.49
N PHE A 68 -12.73 -19.88 15.03
CA PHE A 68 -11.57 -19.27 14.37
C PHE A 68 -10.55 -20.30 13.84
N PRO A 69 -10.10 -21.31 14.62
CA PRO A 69 -9.15 -22.31 14.10
C PRO A 69 -9.71 -23.08 12.90
N ARG A 70 -11.02 -23.40 12.90
CA ARG A 70 -11.67 -24.10 11.79
C ARG A 70 -11.74 -23.20 10.53
N ALA A 71 -12.09 -21.93 10.71
CA ALA A 71 -12.12 -20.97 9.62
C ALA A 71 -10.72 -20.73 9.02
N LEU A 72 -9.70 -20.62 9.88
CA LEU A 72 -8.31 -20.44 9.47
C LEU A 72 -7.82 -21.66 8.66
N LYS A 73 -8.10 -22.88 9.15
CA LYS A 73 -7.78 -24.12 8.42
C LYS A 73 -8.39 -24.14 7.03
N GLY A 74 -9.67 -23.81 6.91
CA GLY A 74 -10.39 -23.83 5.63
C GLY A 74 -9.89 -22.77 4.65
N ALA A 75 -9.54 -21.58 5.13
CA ALA A 75 -9.05 -20.48 4.29
C ALA A 75 -7.64 -20.73 3.74
N LEU A 76 -6.78 -21.41 4.51
CA LEU A 76 -5.36 -21.58 4.22
C LEU A 76 -4.96 -23.03 3.87
N ASN A 77 -5.93 -23.96 3.83
CA ASN A 77 -5.71 -25.39 3.59
C ASN A 77 -4.60 -26.01 4.46
N LEU A 78 -4.60 -25.67 5.76
CA LEU A 78 -3.56 -26.09 6.71
C LEU A 78 -3.81 -27.49 7.26
N ASP A 79 -2.75 -28.17 7.68
CA ASP A 79 -2.85 -29.34 8.54
C ASP A 79 -3.31 -28.94 9.96
N ILE A 80 -3.75 -29.92 10.75
CA ILE A 80 -4.35 -29.69 12.06
C ILE A 80 -3.34 -29.13 13.07
N GLU A 81 -2.10 -29.60 13.03
CA GLU A 81 -1.06 -29.20 13.98
C GLU A 81 -0.60 -27.76 13.71
N THR A 82 -0.33 -27.43 12.44
CA THR A 82 -0.01 -26.07 11.99
C THR A 82 -1.17 -25.12 12.27
N THR A 83 -2.41 -25.53 12.00
CA THR A 83 -3.60 -24.72 12.33
C THR A 83 -3.63 -24.37 13.80
N LYS A 84 -3.41 -25.36 14.69
CA LYS A 84 -3.47 -25.17 16.14
C LYS A 84 -2.36 -24.23 16.60
N ALA A 85 -1.12 -24.44 16.16
CA ALA A 85 0.02 -23.60 16.51
C ALA A 85 -0.15 -22.16 16.01
N MET A 86 -0.55 -21.98 14.75
CA MET A 86 -0.77 -20.67 14.14
C MET A 86 -1.93 -19.93 14.79
N SER A 87 -3.02 -20.65 15.11
CA SER A 87 -4.16 -20.07 15.82
C SER A 87 -3.77 -19.59 17.22
N LEU A 88 -2.88 -20.31 17.91
CA LEU A 88 -2.40 -19.95 19.24
C LEU A 88 -1.56 -18.65 19.18
N ASP A 89 -0.64 -18.55 18.22
CA ASP A 89 0.16 -17.35 18.00
C ASP A 89 -0.71 -16.12 17.70
N ILE A 90 -1.73 -16.28 16.84
CA ILE A 90 -2.69 -15.22 16.54
C ILE A 90 -3.51 -14.86 17.78
N ALA A 91 -3.99 -15.83 18.55
CA ALA A 91 -4.77 -15.57 19.74
C ALA A 91 -3.96 -14.77 20.78
N ILE A 92 -2.69 -15.13 21.00
CA ILE A 92 -1.81 -14.43 21.93
C ILE A 92 -1.45 -13.02 21.43
N ARG A 93 -1.07 -12.86 20.15
CA ARG A 93 -0.51 -11.60 19.65
C ARG A 93 -1.56 -10.61 19.13
N ARG A 94 -2.71 -11.10 18.65
CA ARG A 94 -3.77 -10.27 18.04
C ARG A 94 -5.00 -10.19 18.91
N PHE A 95 -5.48 -11.31 19.46
CA PHE A 95 -6.76 -11.30 20.18
C PHE A 95 -6.61 -10.93 21.65
N LEU A 96 -5.50 -11.30 22.31
CA LEU A 96 -5.30 -11.02 23.73
C LEU A 96 -5.24 -9.51 24.06
N PRO A 97 -4.57 -8.64 23.25
CA PRO A 97 -4.65 -7.19 23.44
C PRO A 97 -6.09 -6.65 23.34
N LEU A 98 -6.96 -7.37 22.64
CA LEU A 98 -8.37 -7.04 22.42
C LEU A 98 -9.33 -7.82 23.33
N LYS A 99 -8.86 -8.41 24.44
CA LYS A 99 -9.68 -9.26 25.32
C LYS A 99 -10.94 -8.58 25.86
N GLN A 100 -10.96 -7.26 25.98
CA GLN A 100 -12.16 -6.50 26.36
C GLN A 100 -13.24 -6.53 25.27
N HIS A 101 -12.85 -6.55 24.00
CA HIS A 101 -13.76 -6.65 22.86
C HIS A 101 -14.12 -8.11 22.53
N LEU A 102 -13.14 -9.00 22.62
CA LEU A 102 -13.23 -10.44 22.34
C LEU A 102 -13.26 -11.23 23.65
N ALA A 103 -14.47 -11.43 24.19
CA ALA A 103 -14.66 -12.28 25.35
C ALA A 103 -14.27 -13.73 25.02
N GLY A 104 -13.60 -14.42 25.95
CA GLY A 104 -13.22 -15.84 25.81
C GLY A 104 -11.89 -16.12 25.08
N VAL A 105 -11.06 -15.09 24.83
CA VAL A 105 -9.72 -15.29 24.24
C VAL A 105 -8.82 -16.16 25.11
N GLU A 106 -8.88 -15.99 26.43
CA GLU A 106 -8.11 -16.81 27.37
C GLU A 106 -8.51 -18.29 27.30
N ASP A 107 -9.81 -18.58 27.13
CA ASP A 107 -10.31 -19.94 26.95
C ASP A 107 -9.88 -20.54 25.61
N LEU A 108 -9.86 -19.73 24.54
CA LEU A 108 -9.34 -20.15 23.24
C LEU A 108 -7.85 -20.53 23.36
N ILE A 109 -7.03 -19.70 24.00
CA ILE A 109 -5.60 -19.96 24.22
C ILE A 109 -5.39 -21.29 24.97
N ARG A 110 -6.14 -21.50 26.06
CA ARG A 110 -6.08 -22.75 26.85
C ARG A 110 -6.51 -23.98 26.04
N LYS A 111 -7.58 -23.87 25.24
CA LYS A 111 -8.05 -24.97 24.35
C LYS A 111 -7.03 -25.31 23.27
N LEU A 112 -6.29 -24.30 22.78
CA LEU A 112 -5.19 -24.48 21.85
C LEU A 112 -3.92 -25.01 22.53
N GLY A 113 -3.94 -25.26 23.85
CA GLY A 113 -2.83 -25.84 24.61
C GLY A 113 -1.74 -24.83 24.98
N GLY A 114 -2.03 -23.53 24.91
CA GLY A 114 -1.10 -22.49 25.34
C GLY A 114 -1.38 -22.02 26.77
N GLU A 115 -0.35 -21.44 27.39
CA GLU A 115 -0.47 -20.70 28.64
C GLU A 115 -0.88 -19.26 28.35
N VAL A 116 -1.82 -18.72 29.13
CA VAL A 116 -2.26 -17.32 28.99
C VAL A 116 -1.16 -16.43 29.57
N PRO A 117 -0.46 -15.61 28.75
CA PRO A 117 0.54 -14.72 29.29
C PRO A 117 -0.11 -13.73 30.25
N SER A 118 0.54 -13.47 31.38
CA SER A 118 0.13 -12.39 32.28
C SER A 118 0.30 -11.08 31.52
N TYR A 119 -0.80 -10.57 30.97
CA TYR A 119 -0.78 -9.40 30.12
C TYR A 119 -0.49 -8.17 30.97
N VAL A 120 0.72 -7.62 30.83
CA VAL A 120 1.02 -6.26 31.27
C VAL A 120 0.33 -5.33 30.27
N PRO A 121 -0.62 -4.47 30.70
CA PRO A 121 -1.24 -3.50 29.82
C PRO A 121 -0.16 -2.76 29.05
N LEU A 122 -0.19 -2.82 27.72
CA LEU A 122 0.66 -1.99 26.87
C LEU A 122 0.36 -0.54 27.27
N SER A 123 1.32 0.09 27.94
CA SER A 123 1.22 1.35 28.69
C SER A 123 0.88 2.60 27.85
N GLY A 124 0.33 2.44 26.64
CA GLY A 124 0.03 3.54 25.71
C GLY A 124 -1.45 3.83 25.48
N ALA A 125 -2.36 2.89 25.74
CA ALA A 125 -3.80 3.10 25.52
C ALA A 125 -4.49 3.49 26.84
N SER A 126 -4.23 4.71 27.30
CA SER A 126 -4.87 5.30 28.47
C SER A 126 -6.34 5.65 28.17
N ALA A 127 -7.25 4.68 28.33
CA ALA A 127 -8.69 4.90 28.27
C ALA A 127 -9.27 5.53 29.55
N ASP A 128 -8.50 5.62 30.64
CA ASP A 128 -8.99 6.08 31.94
C ASP A 128 -8.19 7.29 32.46
N ALA A 129 -8.39 8.44 31.81
CA ALA A 129 -7.98 9.74 32.34
C ALA A 129 -9.20 10.63 32.65
N LYS A 130 -10.26 10.06 33.24
CA LYS A 130 -11.34 10.82 33.89
C LYS A 130 -11.94 10.04 35.06
N ALA A 131 -11.31 10.11 36.22
CA ALA A 131 -11.96 10.35 37.51
C ALA A 131 -11.00 10.11 38.68
N SER A 132 -10.75 11.18 39.45
CA SER A 132 -10.49 11.17 40.90
C SER A 132 -9.20 10.49 41.42
N VAL A 133 -8.58 10.86 42.53
CA VAL A 133 -8.65 11.94 43.52
C VAL A 133 -7.37 11.72 44.35
N ASP A 134 -6.62 12.79 44.53
CA ASP A 134 -5.95 13.20 45.77
C ASP A 134 -4.99 12.24 46.52
N LYS A 135 -3.83 12.84 46.85
CA LYS A 135 -2.92 12.50 47.96
C LYS A 135 -1.83 11.43 47.73
N SER A 136 -0.69 11.86 47.16
CA SER A 136 0.62 11.44 47.68
C SER A 136 1.72 12.45 47.30
N GLU A 137 2.41 12.90 48.33
CA GLU A 137 3.41 13.96 48.36
C GLU A 137 4.70 13.61 47.59
N GLY A 138 5.35 14.63 47.04
CA GLY A 138 6.82 14.65 46.92
C GLY A 138 7.47 14.09 45.66
N ARG A 139 6.81 14.08 44.50
CA ARG A 139 7.52 13.83 43.22
C ARG A 139 8.09 15.16 42.69
N PRO A 140 9.41 15.28 42.40
CA PRO A 140 9.96 16.48 41.79
C PRO A 140 9.22 16.74 40.48
N SER A 141 8.61 17.92 40.41
CA SER A 141 7.85 18.44 39.27
C SER A 141 8.77 18.53 38.06
N PHE A 142 8.92 17.43 37.32
CA PHE A 142 9.36 17.47 35.94
C PHE A 142 8.23 18.14 35.17
N ALA A 143 8.36 19.44 34.95
CA ALA A 143 7.55 20.13 33.96
C ALA A 143 7.57 19.27 32.68
N PRO A 144 6.40 18.90 32.12
CA PRO A 144 6.38 18.16 30.87
C PRO A 144 7.26 18.95 29.89
N PRO A 145 8.18 18.27 29.18
CA PRO A 145 9.05 18.96 28.22
C PRO A 145 8.17 19.81 27.32
N PRO A 146 8.54 21.07 27.04
CA PRO A 146 7.75 21.92 26.17
C PRO A 146 7.48 21.17 24.88
N PRO A 147 6.24 21.22 24.35
CA PRO A 147 5.90 20.50 23.13
C PRO A 147 6.92 20.90 22.04
N PRO A 148 7.42 19.93 21.25
CA PRO A 148 8.38 20.24 20.20
C PRO A 148 7.80 21.35 19.31
N PRO A 149 8.62 22.32 18.90
CA PRO A 149 8.15 23.39 18.02
C PRO A 149 7.52 22.76 16.77
N PRO A 150 6.41 23.30 16.27
CA PRO A 150 5.77 22.80 15.07
C PRO A 150 6.81 22.73 13.93
N PRO A 151 6.78 21.68 13.10
CA PRO A 151 7.74 21.56 12.01
C PRO A 151 7.60 22.77 11.07
N SER A 152 8.68 23.52 10.88
CA SER A 152 8.72 24.64 9.93
C SER A 152 8.75 24.10 8.51
N PHE A 153 7.70 24.35 7.74
CA PHE A 153 7.61 24.05 6.31
C PHE A 153 7.48 25.32 5.48
N LEU A 154 8.14 25.32 4.32
CA LEU A 154 8.07 26.39 3.33
C LEU A 154 7.12 25.96 2.21
N ARG A 155 6.18 26.83 1.85
CA ARG A 155 5.31 26.61 0.69
C ARG A 155 6.02 27.07 -0.58
N LYS A 156 6.49 26.12 -1.39
CA LYS A 156 7.22 26.38 -2.65
C LYS A 156 6.55 25.68 -3.83
N ASP A 157 6.76 26.23 -5.03
CA ASP A 157 6.30 25.61 -6.27
C ASP A 157 7.14 24.37 -6.57
N LEU A 158 6.50 23.30 -7.05
CA LEU A 158 7.15 22.02 -7.28
C LEU A 158 8.32 22.11 -8.28
N ARG A 159 8.14 22.90 -9.35
CA ARG A 159 9.18 23.11 -10.37
C ARG A 159 10.43 23.77 -9.79
N THR A 160 10.25 24.74 -8.89
CA THR A 160 11.36 25.40 -8.19
C THR A 160 12.04 24.44 -7.23
N ALA A 161 11.27 23.64 -6.49
CA ALA A 161 11.81 22.63 -5.57
C ALA A 161 12.67 21.57 -6.28
N LEU A 162 12.23 21.11 -7.46
CA LEU A 162 12.98 20.17 -8.30
C LEU A 162 14.31 20.76 -8.82
N LYS A 163 14.36 22.07 -9.07
CA LYS A 163 15.59 22.77 -9.47
C LYS A 163 16.55 22.97 -8.29
N ASP A 164 16.01 23.26 -7.11
CA ASP A 164 16.79 23.58 -5.91
C ASP A 164 17.52 22.33 -5.36
N LYS A 165 16.85 21.17 -5.32
CA LYS A 165 17.34 19.98 -4.61
C LYS A 165 17.04 18.69 -5.38
N LYS A 166 18.09 17.93 -5.67
CA LYS A 166 17.99 16.65 -6.38
C LYS A 166 17.31 15.57 -5.54
N GLU A 167 17.40 15.66 -4.22
CA GLU A 167 16.78 14.73 -3.29
C GLU A 167 15.26 14.71 -3.42
N THR A 168 14.66 15.85 -3.80
CA THR A 168 13.22 15.98 -4.05
C THR A 168 12.79 15.11 -5.24
N GLU A 169 13.59 15.05 -6.31
CA GLU A 169 13.33 14.16 -7.48
C GLU A 169 13.31 12.68 -7.07
N GLU A 170 14.18 12.29 -6.14
CA GLU A 170 14.37 10.91 -5.70
C GLU A 170 13.42 10.50 -4.57
N GLN A 171 12.59 11.42 -4.07
CA GLN A 171 11.61 11.17 -3.02
C GLN A 171 10.59 10.11 -3.45
N LEU A 172 10.39 9.11 -2.60
CA LEU A 172 9.35 8.09 -2.80
C LEU A 172 7.97 8.69 -2.53
N ILE A 173 7.08 8.61 -3.52
CA ILE A 173 5.71 9.13 -3.41
C ILE A 173 4.71 8.03 -3.04
N THR A 174 4.96 6.81 -3.53
CA THR A 174 4.06 5.65 -3.34
C THR A 174 4.88 4.42 -2.95
N SER A 175 4.19 3.39 -2.46
CA SER A 175 4.82 2.17 -1.95
C SER A 175 5.16 1.18 -3.06
N HIS A 176 4.31 1.09 -4.10
CA HIS A 176 4.46 0.12 -5.19
C HIS A 176 5.37 0.65 -6.31
N PRO A 177 6.27 -0.19 -6.87
CA PRO A 177 7.03 0.14 -8.07
C PRO A 177 6.14 0.50 -9.26
N ILE A 178 6.64 1.35 -10.17
CA ILE A 178 5.88 1.79 -11.35
C ILE A 178 6.42 1.19 -12.63
N LYS A 179 5.56 0.99 -13.62
CA LYS A 179 5.90 0.52 -14.96
C LYS A 179 5.88 1.71 -15.93
N ILE A 180 7.04 2.08 -16.46
CA ILE A 180 7.17 3.16 -17.44
C ILE A 180 7.11 2.55 -18.85
N GLU A 181 6.33 3.16 -19.74
CA GLU A 181 6.22 2.71 -21.14
C GLU A 181 7.57 2.81 -21.88
N GLY A 182 7.98 1.72 -22.52
CA GLY A 182 9.29 1.59 -23.18
C GLY A 182 10.43 1.15 -22.26
N PHE A 183 10.15 0.84 -20.99
CA PHE A 183 11.10 0.23 -20.07
C PHE A 183 10.56 -1.12 -19.59
N ASP A 184 11.32 -2.19 -19.81
CA ASP A 184 10.87 -3.57 -19.53
C ASP A 184 10.83 -3.91 -18.03
N GLY A 185 11.43 -3.06 -17.19
CA GLY A 185 11.48 -3.25 -15.74
C GLY A 185 10.43 -2.45 -14.96
N LEU A 186 10.26 -2.83 -13.70
CA LEU A 186 9.63 -1.96 -12.71
C LEU A 186 10.68 -0.97 -12.21
N VAL A 187 10.32 0.30 -12.09
CA VAL A 187 11.20 1.34 -11.55
C VAL A 187 10.72 1.79 -10.18
N ARG A 188 11.66 2.37 -9.43
CA ARG A 188 11.40 2.92 -8.10
C ARG A 188 10.30 4.02 -8.18
N PRO A 189 9.34 4.08 -7.25
CA PRO A 189 8.24 5.04 -7.29
C PRO A 189 8.63 6.44 -6.80
N SER A 190 9.70 6.98 -7.39
CA SER A 190 10.18 8.33 -7.09
C SER A 190 9.31 9.39 -7.78
N LEU A 191 9.33 10.61 -7.24
CA LEU A 191 8.66 11.77 -7.83
C LEU A 191 9.03 11.95 -9.31
N LYS A 192 10.32 11.83 -9.62
CA LYS A 192 10.83 11.91 -11.00
C LYS A 192 10.20 10.88 -11.92
N ASN A 193 10.10 9.63 -11.47
CA ASN A 193 9.59 8.54 -12.29
C ASN A 193 8.07 8.68 -12.49
N TRP A 194 7.34 9.13 -11.46
CA TRP A 194 5.91 9.46 -11.59
C TRP A 194 5.65 10.60 -12.57
N LEU A 195 6.41 11.70 -12.48
CA LEU A 195 6.30 12.81 -13.43
C LEU A 195 6.65 12.37 -14.85
N SER A 196 7.68 11.52 -15.00
CA SER A 196 8.11 11.00 -16.31
C SER A 196 7.03 10.11 -16.95
N ASP A 197 6.39 9.23 -16.18
CA ASP A 197 5.27 8.41 -16.68
C ASP A 197 4.05 9.26 -17.05
N TYR A 198 3.69 10.23 -16.21
CA TYR A 198 2.59 11.15 -16.48
C TYR A 198 2.82 11.96 -17.76
N ILE A 199 3.98 12.59 -17.90
CA ILE A 199 4.35 13.40 -19.07
C ILE A 199 4.46 12.55 -20.34
N ARG A 200 4.98 11.32 -20.25
CA ARG A 200 5.08 10.42 -21.41
C ARG A 200 3.70 10.03 -21.96
N ARG A 201 2.71 9.90 -21.08
CA ARG A 201 1.35 9.47 -21.46
C ARG A 201 0.47 10.63 -21.91
N GLU A 202 0.47 11.72 -21.16
CA GLU A 202 -0.46 12.84 -21.38
C GLU A 202 0.17 13.97 -22.21
N GLY A 203 1.50 14.04 -22.25
CA GLY A 203 2.27 15.06 -22.95
C GLY A 203 2.98 16.04 -22.02
N VAL A 204 3.76 16.94 -22.61
CA VAL A 204 4.38 18.06 -21.90
C VAL A 204 3.42 19.24 -21.93
N GLY A 205 3.03 19.77 -20.77
CA GLY A 205 2.18 20.95 -20.68
C GLY A 205 1.28 20.92 -19.45
N PRO A 206 0.46 21.97 -19.24
CA PRO A 206 -0.59 21.94 -18.22
C PRO A 206 -1.75 21.06 -18.69
N HIS A 207 -2.20 20.14 -17.84
CA HIS A 207 -3.31 19.25 -18.14
C HIS A 207 -4.58 19.66 -17.39
N SER A 208 -5.72 19.26 -17.93
CA SER A 208 -7.00 19.46 -17.25
C SER A 208 -7.15 18.52 -16.04
N LEU A 209 -7.97 18.90 -15.06
CA LEU A 209 -8.32 18.02 -13.94
C LEU A 209 -8.95 16.69 -14.40
N ILE A 210 -9.65 16.69 -15.54
CA ILE A 210 -10.24 15.49 -16.15
C ILE A 210 -9.14 14.54 -16.62
N THR A 211 -8.12 15.07 -17.31
CA THR A 211 -6.94 14.31 -17.76
C THR A 211 -6.20 13.71 -16.58
N LEU A 212 -5.94 14.52 -15.55
CA LEU A 212 -5.31 14.06 -14.31
C LEU A 212 -6.11 12.94 -13.63
N THR A 213 -7.43 13.10 -13.51
CA THR A 213 -8.31 12.08 -12.93
C THR A 213 -8.29 10.81 -13.78
N ASN A 214 -8.37 10.93 -15.10
CA ASN A 214 -8.27 9.79 -16.00
C ASN A 214 -6.94 9.04 -15.82
N TYR A 215 -5.82 9.75 -15.72
CA TYR A 215 -4.51 9.15 -15.45
C TYR A 215 -4.49 8.40 -14.11
N LEU A 216 -4.95 9.01 -13.02
CA LEU A 216 -4.92 8.41 -11.67
C LEU A 216 -5.79 7.14 -11.54
N TYR A 217 -6.88 7.04 -12.29
CA TYR A 217 -7.83 5.92 -12.16
C TYR A 217 -7.72 4.88 -13.27
N ASN A 218 -7.30 5.27 -14.48
CA ASN A 218 -7.33 4.40 -15.64
C ASN A 218 -5.95 3.94 -16.13
N SER A 219 -4.86 4.61 -15.71
CA SER A 219 -3.50 4.17 -16.06
C SER A 219 -3.11 2.86 -15.38
N VAL A 220 -2.13 2.17 -15.95
CA VAL A 220 -1.60 0.90 -15.40
C VAL A 220 -1.08 1.10 -13.98
N ASN A 221 -0.34 2.20 -13.75
CA ASN A 221 0.24 2.52 -12.45
C ASN A 221 -0.82 3.09 -11.49
N GLY A 222 -1.73 3.94 -11.97
CA GLY A 222 -2.78 4.52 -11.14
C GLY A 222 -3.73 3.48 -10.56
N LYS A 223 -4.03 2.41 -11.30
CA LYS A 223 -4.91 1.32 -10.83
C LYS A 223 -4.40 0.57 -9.60
N THR A 224 -3.09 0.48 -9.41
CA THR A 224 -2.48 -0.24 -8.27
C THR A 224 -2.37 0.62 -7.01
N LEU A 225 -2.60 1.93 -7.13
CA LEU A 225 -2.49 2.85 -5.99
C LEU A 225 -3.66 2.74 -5.04
N ASN A 226 -3.35 2.86 -3.75
CA ASN A 226 -4.39 2.99 -2.73
C ASN A 226 -5.06 4.38 -2.81
N PRO A 227 -6.28 4.57 -2.26
CA PRO A 227 -6.99 5.85 -2.34
C PRO A 227 -6.24 7.04 -1.71
N LYS A 228 -5.44 6.80 -0.67
CA LYS A 228 -4.63 7.83 0.01
C LYS A 228 -3.46 8.28 -0.87
N GLU A 229 -2.73 7.34 -1.46
CA GLU A 229 -1.66 7.58 -2.43
C GLU A 229 -2.19 8.31 -3.67
N LYS A 230 -3.36 7.93 -4.18
CA LYS A 230 -4.01 8.62 -5.30
C LYS A 230 -4.28 10.10 -5.00
N LYS A 231 -4.74 10.41 -3.78
CA LYS A 231 -4.96 11.80 -3.35
C LYS A 231 -3.65 12.58 -3.27
N ILE A 232 -2.63 12.00 -2.64
CA ILE A 232 -1.30 12.63 -2.51
C ILE A 232 -0.69 12.87 -3.90
N LEU A 233 -0.63 11.82 -4.73
CA LEU A 233 -0.09 11.92 -6.09
C LEU A 233 -0.89 12.90 -6.94
N GLY A 234 -2.22 12.87 -6.85
CA GLY A 234 -3.09 13.82 -7.56
C GLY A 234 -2.80 15.26 -7.19
N LYS A 235 -2.60 15.57 -5.90
CA LYS A 235 -2.23 16.92 -5.46
C LYS A 235 -0.85 17.34 -5.97
N ILE A 236 0.11 16.42 -5.99
CA ILE A 236 1.47 16.66 -6.50
C ILE A 236 1.43 16.95 -8.01
N LEU A 237 0.73 16.13 -8.79
CA LEU A 237 0.60 16.32 -10.24
C LEU A 237 -0.21 17.59 -10.56
N GLN A 238 -1.27 17.88 -9.81
CA GLN A 238 -1.99 19.15 -9.95
C GLN A 238 -1.08 20.36 -9.67
N SER A 239 -0.24 20.27 -8.63
CA SER A 239 0.77 21.31 -8.35
C SER A 239 1.79 21.46 -9.47
N TYR A 240 2.17 20.38 -10.15
CA TYR A 240 3.05 20.42 -11.32
C TYR A 240 2.45 21.18 -12.51
N ASP A 241 1.15 20.93 -12.78
CA ASP A 241 0.41 21.53 -13.90
C ASP A 241 0.04 23.00 -13.61
N GLU A 242 -0.47 23.29 -12.42
CA GLU A 242 -1.01 24.60 -12.04
C GLU A 242 0.02 25.52 -11.36
N ASN A 243 1.23 25.03 -11.07
CA ASN A 243 2.23 25.71 -10.23
C ASN A 243 1.70 26.06 -8.82
N THR A 244 0.84 25.21 -8.25
CA THR A 244 0.36 25.40 -6.88
C THR A 244 1.48 25.11 -5.88
N ARG A 245 1.61 25.90 -4.81
CA ARG A 245 2.63 25.70 -3.78
C ARG A 245 2.37 24.46 -2.93
N LEU A 246 3.41 23.65 -2.70
CA LEU A 246 3.37 22.47 -1.83
C LEU A 246 4.17 22.71 -0.53
N PRO A 247 3.78 22.05 0.57
CA PRO A 247 4.54 22.08 1.81
C PRO A 247 5.85 21.30 1.65
N ILE A 248 6.98 22.02 1.71
CA ILE A 248 8.32 21.45 1.58
C ILE A 248 9.09 21.71 2.87
N SER A 249 9.73 20.66 3.40
CA SER A 249 10.59 20.76 4.56
C SER A 249 11.80 21.62 4.24
N GLU A 250 12.04 22.67 5.02
CA GLU A 250 13.18 23.57 4.82
C GLU A 250 14.52 22.82 4.97
N LYS A 251 14.58 21.90 5.94
CA LYS A 251 15.77 21.12 6.27
C LYS A 251 16.10 20.12 5.16
N THR A 252 15.14 19.28 4.78
CA THR A 252 15.41 18.17 3.84
C THR A 252 15.17 18.56 2.40
N GLY A 253 14.33 19.56 2.13
CA GLY A 253 13.85 19.87 0.77
C GLY A 253 12.80 18.90 0.23
N LEU A 254 12.37 17.95 1.06
CA LEU A 254 11.39 16.96 0.66
C LEU A 254 9.98 17.50 0.86
N ILE A 255 9.06 17.03 0.02
CA ILE A 255 7.63 17.29 0.15
C ILE A 255 7.13 16.59 1.41
N VAL A 256 6.40 17.30 2.27
CA VAL A 256 5.82 16.74 3.49
C VAL A 256 4.50 16.06 3.12
N LEU A 257 4.53 14.74 2.86
CA LEU A 257 3.39 13.99 2.34
C LEU A 257 2.22 13.93 3.35
N GLU A 258 2.54 13.90 4.64
CA GLU A 258 1.57 13.90 5.73
C GLU A 258 0.73 15.18 5.76
N GLU A 259 1.35 16.32 5.45
CA GLU A 259 0.65 17.61 5.38
C GLU A 259 -0.31 17.65 4.19
N ILE A 260 0.12 17.13 3.03
CA ILE A 260 -0.76 17.01 1.85
C ILE A 260 -1.97 16.14 2.16
N GLU A 261 -1.76 15.03 2.86
CA GLU A 261 -2.85 14.16 3.28
C GLU A 261 -3.83 14.91 4.20
N GLN A 262 -3.34 15.63 5.21
CA GLN A 262 -4.16 16.42 6.13
C GLN A 262 -4.94 17.54 5.43
N GLU A 263 -4.32 18.24 4.47
CA GLU A 263 -5.02 19.26 3.69
C GLU A 263 -6.18 18.67 2.89
N THR A 264 -5.99 17.48 2.30
CA THR A 264 -7.04 16.83 1.52
C THR A 264 -8.18 16.25 2.36
N THR A 265 -7.92 15.85 3.61
CA THR A 265 -8.97 15.38 4.53
C THR A 265 -9.76 16.55 5.13
N ASN A 266 -9.09 17.64 5.50
CA ASN A 266 -9.72 18.81 6.10
C ASN A 266 -10.60 19.58 5.09
N ALA A 267 -10.22 19.64 3.81
CA ALA A 267 -11.02 20.31 2.79
C ALA A 267 -12.37 19.62 2.51
N SER A 268 -12.50 18.32 2.85
CA SER A 268 -13.71 17.53 2.55
C SER A 268 -14.72 17.49 3.71
N SER A 269 -14.38 17.97 4.91
CA SER A 269 -15.24 17.89 6.09
C SER A 269 -16.08 19.15 6.34
N ALA A 270 -15.96 20.20 5.52
CA ALA A 270 -16.92 21.29 5.53
C ALA A 270 -18.27 20.76 5.02
N PRO A 271 -19.33 20.72 5.85
CA PRO A 271 -20.65 20.34 5.39
C PRO A 271 -21.03 21.25 4.22
N PRO A 272 -21.62 20.73 3.13
CA PRO A 272 -22.04 21.56 2.00
C PRO A 272 -22.94 22.64 2.57
N THR A 273 -22.46 23.89 2.55
CA THR A 273 -23.24 25.04 2.98
C THR A 273 -24.56 24.93 2.22
N PRO A 274 -25.70 24.75 2.89
CA PRO A 274 -26.97 24.60 2.20
C PRO A 274 -27.11 25.82 1.31
N LEU A 275 -27.22 25.58 -0.01
CA LEU A 275 -27.50 26.61 -0.98
C LEU A 275 -28.85 27.20 -0.59
N THR A 276 -28.83 28.28 0.20
CA THR A 276 -30.02 29.03 0.51
C THR A 276 -30.56 29.52 -0.82
N PRO A 277 -31.77 29.11 -1.24
CA PRO A 277 -32.37 29.66 -2.45
C PRO A 277 -32.59 31.15 -2.17
N GLN A 278 -31.70 31.99 -2.70
CA GLN A 278 -31.92 33.42 -2.69
C GLN A 278 -33.17 33.68 -3.52
N SER A 279 -34.21 34.06 -2.78
CA SER A 279 -35.48 34.59 -3.22
C SER A 279 -35.28 35.61 -4.35
N LEU A 280 -35.48 35.17 -5.60
CA LEU A 280 -35.83 36.03 -6.72
C LEU A 280 -37.30 36.47 -6.53
N SER A 281 -37.50 37.48 -5.68
CA SER A 281 -38.77 38.17 -5.58
C SER A 281 -38.53 39.64 -5.26
N ALA A 282 -38.36 40.43 -6.32
CA ALA A 282 -38.89 41.78 -6.45
C ALA A 282 -38.54 42.35 -7.85
N ALA A 283 -39.50 43.07 -8.43
CA ALA A 283 -39.42 43.89 -9.64
C ALA A 283 -39.68 43.19 -10.99
N VAL A 284 -40.92 42.72 -11.19
CA VAL A 284 -41.57 42.79 -12.51
C VAL A 284 -42.24 44.16 -12.60
N ALA A 285 -41.58 45.08 -13.30
CA ALA A 285 -42.20 46.28 -13.84
C ALA A 285 -42.81 45.94 -15.21
N GLU A 286 -44.00 46.48 -15.45
CA GLU A 286 -44.76 46.37 -16.70
C GLU A 286 -43.93 46.65 -17.95
N GLN A 287 -44.02 45.78 -18.95
CA GLN A 287 -43.83 46.17 -20.34
C GLN A 287 -44.87 45.50 -21.26
N PRO A 288 -45.31 46.23 -22.31
CA PRO A 288 -46.53 45.90 -23.05
C PRO A 288 -46.29 44.86 -24.13
N ARG A 289 -47.36 44.10 -24.41
CA ARG A 289 -47.57 43.27 -25.60
C ARG A 289 -47.01 43.94 -26.86
N GLN A 290 -46.06 43.27 -27.51
CA GLN A 290 -45.87 43.41 -28.95
C GLN A 290 -46.09 42.08 -29.64
N GLN A 291 -46.73 42.22 -30.78
CA GLN A 291 -47.46 41.22 -31.52
C GLN A 291 -46.52 40.35 -32.36
N HIS A 292 -46.99 39.12 -32.60
CA HIS A 292 -46.58 38.24 -33.68
C HIS A 292 -46.38 39.00 -35.01
N PRO A 293 -45.45 38.52 -35.84
CA PRO A 293 -45.96 37.94 -37.08
C PRO A 293 -45.27 36.66 -37.55
N GLU A 294 -46.12 35.85 -38.18
CA GLU A 294 -45.91 35.01 -39.36
C GLU A 294 -44.77 33.98 -39.43
N GLN A 295 -45.25 32.73 -39.46
CA GLN A 295 -44.58 31.54 -39.94
C GLN A 295 -44.26 31.67 -41.44
N HIS A 296 -42.99 31.44 -41.80
CA HIS A 296 -42.60 31.08 -43.17
C HIS A 296 -42.04 29.64 -43.20
N PRO A 297 -42.27 28.89 -44.29
CA PRO A 297 -41.95 27.47 -44.37
C PRO A 297 -40.45 27.20 -44.60
N LEU A 298 -39.98 26.11 -44.00
CA LEU A 298 -38.63 25.57 -44.13
C LEU A 298 -38.32 25.12 -45.57
N PRO A 299 -37.12 25.40 -46.12
CA PRO A 299 -36.63 24.75 -47.33
C PRO A 299 -36.09 23.33 -47.04
N PRO A 300 -36.04 22.45 -48.07
CA PRO A 300 -35.67 21.05 -47.92
C PRO A 300 -34.17 20.85 -47.68
N ILE A 301 -33.86 19.87 -46.83
CA ILE A 301 -32.53 19.40 -46.46
C ILE A 301 -31.92 18.61 -47.63
N PRO A 302 -30.73 18.98 -48.17
CA PRO A 302 -29.96 18.12 -49.06
C PRO A 302 -29.16 17.05 -48.28
N PRO A 303 -28.92 15.88 -48.88
CA PRO A 303 -28.29 14.75 -48.20
C PRO A 303 -26.78 14.90 -48.04
N ALA A 304 -26.27 14.24 -47.00
CA ALA A 304 -24.90 14.20 -46.57
C ALA A 304 -23.88 13.88 -47.68
N ALA A 305 -22.83 14.71 -47.75
CA ALA A 305 -21.55 14.36 -48.35
C ALA A 305 -20.43 14.88 -47.43
N GLY A 306 -19.45 14.01 -47.18
CA GLY A 306 -18.52 14.07 -46.06
C GLY A 306 -17.74 15.35 -45.88
N GLN A 307 -17.60 15.76 -44.62
CA GLN A 307 -16.61 16.73 -44.19
C GLN A 307 -15.42 16.01 -43.57
N ASN A 308 -14.34 16.03 -44.35
CA ASN A 308 -12.98 15.85 -43.91
C ASN A 308 -12.66 16.79 -42.74
N ARG A 309 -11.89 16.24 -41.81
CA ARG A 309 -11.24 16.96 -40.72
C ARG A 309 -10.37 18.09 -41.28
N TYR A 310 -10.75 19.32 -40.98
CA TYR A 310 -9.85 20.47 -41.02
C TYR A 310 -8.78 20.28 -39.93
N TYR A 311 -7.54 20.01 -40.35
CA TYR A 311 -6.36 20.26 -39.54
C TYR A 311 -5.80 21.63 -39.90
N SER A 312 -5.49 22.39 -38.85
CA SER A 312 -4.89 23.71 -38.88
C SER A 312 -3.40 23.58 -39.26
N GLU A 313 -3.06 23.86 -40.52
CA GLU A 313 -1.69 24.22 -40.93
C GLU A 313 -1.51 25.74 -40.81
N HIS A 314 -0.41 26.17 -40.19
CA HIS A 314 0.30 27.47 -40.23
C HIS A 314 1.12 27.46 -38.92
N TYR A 315 2.46 27.32 -38.87
CA TYR A 315 3.53 28.05 -39.54
C TYR A 315 4.75 27.14 -39.77
N LEU A 316 5.32 27.18 -40.98
CA LEU A 316 6.73 26.85 -41.24
C LEU A 316 7.37 28.09 -41.87
N GLU A 317 8.38 28.60 -41.20
CA GLU A 317 9.26 29.69 -41.65
C GLU A 317 10.48 29.07 -42.36
N PRO A 318 10.89 29.55 -43.55
CA PRO A 318 11.99 28.94 -44.29
C PRO A 318 13.32 29.60 -43.94
N LEU A 319 14.28 28.82 -43.43
CA LEU A 319 15.67 29.24 -43.34
C LEU A 319 16.41 28.98 -44.65
N ALA A 320 17.02 30.04 -45.14
CA ALA A 320 17.77 30.11 -46.38
C ALA A 320 19.03 29.25 -46.38
N ALA A 321 19.32 28.74 -47.57
CA ALA A 321 20.55 28.07 -47.95
C ALA A 321 21.78 28.98 -47.77
N ASN A 322 22.87 28.41 -47.25
CA ASN A 322 24.20 28.93 -47.50
C ASN A 322 25.12 27.74 -47.83
N GLU A 323 25.45 27.64 -49.10
CA GLU A 323 26.46 26.74 -49.64
C GLU A 323 27.86 27.32 -49.39
N ASN A 324 28.83 26.46 -49.05
CA ASN A 324 30.20 26.53 -49.58
C ASN A 324 31.02 25.29 -49.19
N PRO A 325 32.07 24.95 -49.96
CA PRO A 325 32.32 23.56 -50.36
C PRO A 325 33.71 23.02 -49.96
N ILE A 326 33.83 21.69 -50.11
CA ILE A 326 35.00 20.90 -50.57
C ILE A 326 36.32 21.10 -49.81
N GLU A 327 36.78 20.02 -49.16
CA GLU A 327 38.13 19.48 -49.39
C GLU A 327 38.19 17.97 -49.07
N LYS A 328 38.51 17.18 -50.10
CA LYS A 328 39.05 15.81 -50.04
C LYS A 328 40.59 15.91 -49.91
N PRO A 329 41.30 14.92 -49.35
CA PRO A 329 41.87 13.84 -50.18
C PRO A 329 41.71 12.43 -49.55
N LEU A 330 41.37 11.39 -50.33
CA LEU A 330 42.28 10.47 -51.07
C LEU A 330 42.93 9.43 -50.11
N ALA A 331 42.38 8.22 -50.03
CA ALA A 331 42.87 6.95 -50.65
C ALA A 331 44.10 6.39 -49.91
N ASP A 332 44.38 5.10 -49.74
CA ASP A 332 43.89 3.86 -50.33
C ASP A 332 44.60 2.70 -49.58
N GLN A 333 44.10 1.46 -49.71
CA GLN A 333 44.82 0.18 -49.46
C GLN A 333 45.11 -0.17 -47.97
N ILE A 334 44.90 -1.38 -47.43
CA ILE A 334 45.39 -2.70 -47.86
C ILE A 334 44.47 -3.82 -47.31
N SER A 335 44.37 -4.88 -48.12
CA SER A 335 43.74 -6.22 -47.99
C SER A 335 43.88 -7.03 -46.67
N PRO A 336 43.12 -8.15 -46.55
CA PRO A 336 42.90 -8.90 -45.30
C PRO A 336 43.83 -10.13 -45.16
N LEU A 337 44.11 -10.57 -43.92
CA LEU A 337 44.63 -11.91 -43.67
C LEU A 337 44.32 -12.44 -42.25
N ALA A 338 43.74 -13.65 -42.25
CA ALA A 338 43.92 -14.78 -41.35
C ALA A 338 43.95 -14.62 -39.80
N GLN A 339 42.99 -15.32 -39.19
CA GLN A 339 43.14 -16.33 -38.13
C GLN A 339 44.31 -16.15 -37.14
N SER A 340 43.98 -15.99 -35.85
CA SER A 340 44.51 -16.88 -34.81
C SER A 340 43.75 -16.77 -33.49
N SER A 341 43.42 -17.96 -33.00
CA SER A 341 42.87 -18.29 -31.70
C SER A 341 43.81 -17.84 -30.59
N LEU A 342 43.36 -17.00 -29.66
CA LEU A 342 44.02 -16.79 -28.37
C LEU A 342 43.01 -16.79 -27.23
N ARG A 343 42.98 -17.97 -26.62
CA ARG A 343 42.50 -18.36 -25.30
C ARG A 343 42.86 -17.30 -24.22
N PRO A 344 41.92 -16.87 -23.37
CA PRO A 344 42.25 -16.05 -22.21
C PRO A 344 42.95 -16.90 -21.12
N PRO A 345 44.04 -16.42 -20.50
CA PRO A 345 44.69 -17.11 -19.40
C PRO A 345 43.90 -16.96 -18.09
N ALA A 346 43.92 -18.05 -17.31
CA ALA A 346 43.32 -18.18 -16.00
C ALA A 346 43.81 -17.11 -14.99
N PRO A 347 42.96 -16.69 -14.03
CA PRO A 347 43.36 -15.78 -12.97
C PRO A 347 44.33 -16.46 -11.99
N LYS A 348 45.52 -15.85 -11.85
CA LYS A 348 46.51 -16.22 -10.84
C LYS A 348 45.97 -15.85 -9.45
N THR A 349 45.76 -16.86 -8.61
CA THR A 349 45.58 -16.75 -7.17
C THR A 349 46.84 -16.15 -6.54
N ALA A 350 46.80 -14.85 -6.24
CA ALA A 350 47.76 -14.20 -5.37
C ALA A 350 47.35 -14.45 -3.91
N GLY A 351 48.23 -15.10 -3.16
CA GLY A 351 48.03 -15.42 -1.75
C GLY A 351 47.90 -14.16 -0.91
N PHE A 352 46.70 -13.96 -0.35
CA PHE A 352 46.51 -13.09 0.79
C PHE A 352 47.02 -13.81 2.04
N LYS A 353 48.06 -13.24 2.64
CA LYS A 353 48.55 -13.59 3.98
C LYS A 353 47.41 -13.40 4.97
N THR A 354 46.94 -14.48 5.56
CA THR A 354 46.06 -14.47 6.73
C THR A 354 46.82 -13.85 7.90
N SER A 355 46.52 -12.60 8.24
CA SER A 355 46.92 -12.03 9.53
C SER A 355 46.08 -12.71 10.60
N SER A 356 46.74 -13.50 11.44
CA SER A 356 46.24 -14.02 12.70
C SER A 356 45.74 -12.89 13.59
N PHE A 357 44.43 -12.70 13.66
CA PHE A 357 43.80 -11.94 14.74
C PHE A 357 43.74 -12.83 15.97
N SER A 358 44.54 -12.48 16.97
CA SER A 358 44.47 -13.05 18.31
C SER A 358 43.08 -12.83 18.90
N THR A 359 42.38 -13.92 19.17
CA THR A 359 41.22 -13.95 20.07
C THR A 359 41.64 -13.48 21.47
N PRO A 360 40.97 -12.51 22.10
CA PRO A 360 41.18 -12.20 23.50
C PRO A 360 40.64 -13.34 24.36
N VAL A 361 41.55 -13.88 25.17
CA VAL A 361 41.31 -14.90 26.21
C VAL A 361 40.29 -14.35 27.22
N LEU A 362 39.12 -14.99 27.31
CA LEU A 362 38.15 -14.75 28.39
C LEU A 362 38.66 -15.40 29.69
N PRO A 363 38.53 -14.73 30.85
CA PRO A 363 38.88 -15.30 32.15
C PRO A 363 37.89 -16.41 32.57
N PRO A 364 38.35 -17.38 33.39
CA PRO A 364 37.55 -18.53 33.79
C PRO A 364 36.39 -18.13 34.71
N VAL A 365 35.20 -18.61 34.37
CA VAL A 365 34.00 -18.57 35.21
C VAL A 365 34.20 -19.50 36.42
N PRO A 366 34.04 -19.05 37.66
CA PRO A 366 34.09 -19.91 38.83
C PRO A 366 32.80 -20.74 38.94
N SER A 367 32.95 -22.06 38.82
CA SER A 367 31.95 -23.05 39.16
C SER A 367 31.60 -22.94 40.64
N GLN A 368 30.36 -22.52 40.94
CA GLN A 368 29.79 -22.69 42.28
C GLN A 368 28.71 -23.78 42.26
N ASN A 369 29.13 -24.88 42.85
CA ASN A 369 28.40 -26.10 43.16
C ASN A 369 27.45 -25.79 44.33
N GLN A 370 26.12 -25.85 44.15
CA GLN A 370 25.18 -26.06 45.25
C GLN A 370 24.09 -27.02 44.81
N SER A 371 24.24 -28.23 45.32
CA SER A 371 23.28 -29.33 45.31
C SER A 371 22.04 -28.94 46.12
N ALA A 372 20.87 -28.91 45.50
CA ALA A 372 19.58 -28.94 46.20
C ALA A 372 18.89 -30.26 45.85
N ASP A 373 19.05 -31.18 46.80
CA ASP A 373 18.50 -32.52 46.88
C ASP A 373 16.98 -32.44 47.11
N TRP A 374 16.18 -32.55 46.04
CA TRP A 374 14.73 -32.72 46.17
C TRP A 374 14.36 -34.19 45.94
N ARG A 375 14.04 -34.83 47.07
CA ARG A 375 13.56 -36.19 47.20
C ARG A 375 12.28 -36.42 46.40
N VAL A 376 12.27 -37.54 45.69
CA VAL A 376 11.09 -38.19 45.09
C VAL A 376 10.18 -38.70 46.21
N PRO A 377 8.88 -38.33 46.27
CA PRO A 377 7.91 -39.02 47.10
C PRO A 377 7.39 -40.30 46.39
N PRO A 378 7.08 -41.37 47.16
CA PRO A 378 6.69 -42.67 46.61
C PRO A 378 5.24 -42.69 46.11
N ALA A 379 5.01 -43.60 45.16
CA ALA A 379 3.71 -43.90 44.55
C ALA A 379 2.62 -44.21 45.58
N GLY A 380 1.51 -43.47 45.48
CA GLY A 380 0.23 -43.78 46.13
C GLY A 380 -0.72 -44.48 45.16
N PRO A 381 -1.65 -45.32 45.65
CA PRO A 381 -2.37 -46.29 44.84
C PRO A 381 -3.51 -45.70 44.01
N GLU A 382 -3.62 -46.31 42.84
CA GLU A 382 -4.64 -46.26 41.80
C GLU A 382 -6.08 -46.31 42.34
N ASN A 383 -6.86 -45.28 42.04
CA ASN A 383 -8.32 -45.27 42.19
C ASN A 383 -8.95 -44.82 40.86
N ARG A 384 -9.37 -45.81 40.06
CA ARG A 384 -10.21 -45.63 38.86
C ARG A 384 -11.68 -45.46 39.26
N PRO A 385 -12.40 -44.46 38.70
CA PRO A 385 -13.84 -44.54 38.52
C PRO A 385 -14.21 -45.02 37.10
N PRO A 386 -15.43 -45.56 36.91
CA PRO A 386 -15.79 -46.37 35.75
C PRO A 386 -16.06 -45.57 34.48
N GLN A 387 -15.65 -46.15 33.35
CA GLN A 387 -15.91 -45.67 31.99
C GLN A 387 -17.41 -45.68 31.68
N ALA A 388 -17.94 -44.52 31.31
CA ALA A 388 -19.22 -44.41 30.63
C ALA A 388 -19.01 -44.55 29.13
N VAL A 389 -19.55 -45.64 28.57
CA VAL A 389 -19.67 -45.93 27.14
C VAL A 389 -20.61 -44.90 26.52
N ARG A 390 -20.13 -44.10 25.55
CA ARG A 390 -20.98 -43.42 24.59
C ARG A 390 -20.48 -43.65 23.16
N GLN A 391 -21.48 -43.86 22.32
CA GLN A 391 -21.45 -44.50 21.01
C GLN A 391 -20.63 -43.71 19.99
N ARG A 392 -19.93 -44.45 19.14
CA ARG A 392 -19.29 -43.95 17.90
C ARG A 392 -20.34 -43.98 16.80
N ASP A 393 -20.73 -42.82 16.30
CA ASP A 393 -21.37 -42.69 15.00
C ASP A 393 -20.30 -42.68 13.91
N TYR A 394 -20.46 -43.59 12.95
CA TYR A 394 -19.64 -43.75 11.76
C TYR A 394 -19.82 -42.55 10.81
N LEU A 395 -18.71 -42.01 10.31
CA LEU A 395 -18.68 -41.19 9.10
C LEU A 395 -17.83 -41.91 8.05
N GLU A 396 -18.43 -42.12 6.88
CA GLU A 396 -17.80 -42.74 5.70
C GLU A 396 -16.64 -41.88 5.15
N PRO A 397 -15.60 -42.50 4.57
CA PRO A 397 -14.60 -41.78 3.78
C PRO A 397 -15.12 -41.51 2.36
N VAL A 398 -15.03 -40.26 1.92
CA VAL A 398 -15.24 -39.87 0.52
C VAL A 398 -13.86 -39.80 -0.14
N ASP A 399 -13.48 -40.88 -0.81
CA ASP A 399 -12.41 -40.90 -1.82
C ASP A 399 -13.04 -40.51 -3.16
N ASP A 400 -12.68 -39.35 -3.70
CA ASP A 400 -12.61 -39.07 -5.14
C ASP A 400 -12.40 -37.56 -5.37
N LEU A 401 -11.15 -37.15 -5.62
CA LEU A 401 -10.83 -35.85 -6.22
C LEU A 401 -9.38 -35.82 -6.74
N GLU A 402 -9.04 -36.72 -7.64
CA GLU A 402 -7.86 -36.58 -8.51
C GLU A 402 -8.30 -36.60 -9.98
N SER A 403 -8.27 -35.43 -10.64
CA SER A 403 -7.82 -35.25 -12.05
C SER A 403 -8.45 -34.02 -12.70
N VAL A 404 -7.77 -32.86 -12.65
CA VAL A 404 -7.93 -31.81 -13.68
C VAL A 404 -6.56 -31.23 -14.01
N LYS A 405 -6.14 -31.44 -15.26
CA LYS A 405 -4.87 -30.98 -15.83
C LYS A 405 -5.04 -29.55 -16.38
N PRO A 406 -4.20 -28.56 -16.00
CA PRO A 406 -4.34 -27.20 -16.50
C PRO A 406 -3.79 -27.04 -17.94
N PRO A 407 -4.39 -26.14 -18.76
CA PRO A 407 -3.96 -25.91 -20.15
C PRO A 407 -2.73 -25.00 -20.25
N ALA A 408 -1.96 -25.20 -21.33
CA ALA A 408 -0.67 -24.55 -21.59
C ALA A 408 -0.79 -23.06 -21.96
N ARG A 409 0.20 -22.28 -21.52
CA ARG A 409 0.30 -20.82 -21.67
C ARG A 409 1.12 -20.46 -22.93
N PRO A 410 0.70 -19.49 -23.77
CA PRO A 410 1.46 -19.07 -24.94
C PRO A 410 2.57 -18.07 -24.60
N GLU A 411 3.69 -18.17 -25.33
CA GLU A 411 4.89 -17.32 -25.18
C GLU A 411 4.75 -15.96 -25.91
N PRO A 412 5.33 -14.87 -25.36
CA PRO A 412 5.32 -13.55 -25.98
C PRO A 412 6.47 -13.36 -26.98
N ARG A 413 6.16 -12.78 -28.15
CA ARG A 413 7.14 -12.33 -29.16
C ARG A 413 7.59 -10.89 -28.86
N LEU A 414 8.90 -10.66 -28.95
CA LEU A 414 9.57 -9.37 -28.80
C LEU A 414 9.88 -8.78 -30.18
N GLU A 415 9.21 -7.69 -30.56
CA GLU A 415 9.67 -6.79 -31.63
C GLU A 415 9.66 -5.35 -31.09
N GLY A 416 10.83 -4.71 -31.18
CA GLY A 416 11.21 -3.58 -30.34
C GLY A 416 11.01 -2.19 -30.94
N ASN A 417 11.20 -1.19 -30.07
CA ASN A 417 11.42 0.19 -30.45
C ASN A 417 12.28 0.85 -29.35
N ILE A 418 13.52 1.22 -29.68
CA ILE A 418 14.46 1.89 -28.77
C ILE A 418 14.51 3.38 -29.16
N ILE A 419 14.25 4.28 -28.21
CA ILE A 419 14.33 5.74 -28.38
C ILE A 419 15.47 6.28 -27.49
N ASP A 420 16.36 7.09 -28.06
CA ASP A 420 17.53 7.70 -27.41
C ASP A 420 17.15 8.97 -26.61
N LEU A 421 17.71 9.13 -25.40
CA LEU A 421 17.24 10.04 -24.32
C LEU A 421 18.14 11.25 -24.05
N LYS A 422 18.97 11.70 -25.00
CA LYS A 422 20.01 12.70 -24.72
C LYS A 422 19.58 14.17 -24.57
N ASN A 423 18.31 14.54 -24.76
CA ASN A 423 17.92 15.97 -24.89
C ASN A 423 17.27 16.63 -23.65
N PHE A 424 17.46 16.13 -22.43
CA PHE A 424 16.69 16.59 -21.25
C PHE A 424 17.26 17.78 -20.44
N ARG A 425 18.23 18.57 -20.93
CA ARG A 425 18.91 19.60 -20.09
C ARG A 425 18.68 21.07 -20.43
N GLU A 426 17.93 21.42 -21.47
CA GLU A 426 17.79 22.81 -21.89
C GLU A 426 16.32 23.22 -22.10
N SER A 427 15.56 23.42 -21.01
CA SER A 427 14.27 24.13 -21.02
C SER A 427 13.93 24.71 -19.65
#